data_AF-A0A2G6G2F6-F1
#
_entry.id   AF-A0A2G6G2F6-F1
#
_cell.length_a   1.000
_cell.length_b   1.000
_cell.length_c   1.000
_cell.angle_alpha   90.00
_cell.angle_beta   90.00
_cell.angle_gamma   90.00
#
_symmetry.space_group_name_H-M   'P 1'
#
loop_
_entity.id
_entity.type
_entity.pdbx_description
1 polymer ?
#
loop_
_entity_poly.entity_id
_entity_poly.type
_entity_poly.pdbx_seq_one_letter_code
_entity_poly.pdbx_strand_id
1 'polypeptide(L)' 'MYTPSSNDRVAIFIDGENIHYSAKHLNMRLDYLKLCRKLAGPRRLVRSYFYTA' A
#
# COMPACT_ATOMS: atom_id res chain seq x y z
N MET A 1 14.05 -9.78 16.16
CA MET A 1 12.92 -9.58 15.23
C MET A 1 12.45 -8.14 15.36
N TYR A 2 12.15 -7.48 14.25
CA TYR A 2 11.54 -6.15 14.29
C TYR A 2 10.08 -6.27 14.71
N THR A 3 9.72 -5.62 15.82
CA THR A 3 8.34 -5.54 16.31
C THR A 3 7.81 -4.15 15.96
N PRO A 4 6.86 -4.02 15.02
CA PRO A 4 6.37 -2.72 14.60
C PRO A 4 5.61 -2.04 15.75
N SER A 5 5.99 -0.79 16.04
CA SER A 5 5.38 0.07 17.05
C SER A 5 4.42 1.08 16.44
N SER A 6 3.48 1.61 17.23
CA SER A 6 2.60 2.71 16.83
C SER A 6 3.33 4.03 16.56
N ASN A 7 4.54 4.18 17.11
CA ASN A 7 5.38 5.35 16.89
C ASN A 7 6.20 5.26 15.59
N ASP A 8 6.30 4.06 15.00
CA ASP A 8 7.05 3.87 13.77
C ASP A 8 6.33 4.53 12.60
N ARG A 9 7.13 5.11 11.71
CA ARG A 9 6.65 5.82 10.52
C ARG A 9 6.85 4.95 9.30
N VAL A 10 5.83 4.86 8.46
CA VAL A 10 5.88 4.13 7.19
C VAL A 10 5.45 5.04 6.04
N ALA A 11 6.16 4.93 4.92
CA ALA A 11 5.74 5.47 3.63
C ALA A 11 5.54 4.30 2.66
N ILE A 12 4.51 4.39 1.82
CA ILE A 12 4.15 3.34 0.86
C ILE A 12 4.29 3.91 -0.55
N PHE A 13 4.99 3.19 -1.41
CA PHE A 13 5.20 3.55 -2.81
C PHE A 13 4.61 2.45 -3.67
N ILE A 14 3.63 2.81 -4.50
CA ILE A 14 2.89 1.88 -5.33
C ILE A 14 3.13 2.22 -6.79
N ASP A 15 3.62 1.24 -7.54
CA ASP A 15 3.58 1.25 -9.00
C ASP A 15 2.15 0.95 -9.47
N GLY A 16 1.50 1.98 -10.00
CA GLY A 16 0.09 1.92 -10.35
C GLY A 16 -0.19 1.09 -11.58
N GLU A 17 0.68 1.12 -12.60
CA GLU A 17 0.51 0.31 -13.81
C GLU A 17 0.61 -1.18 -13.49
N ASN A 18 1.64 -1.56 -12.73
CA ASN A 18 1.87 -2.95 -12.38
C ASN A 18 0.71 -3.53 -11.56
N ILE A 19 0.23 -2.78 -10.55
CA ILE A 19 -0.92 -3.19 -9.75
C ILE A 19 -2.19 -3.22 -10.58
N HIS A 20 -2.43 -2.23 -11.44
CA HIS A 20 -3.64 -2.19 -12.26
C HIS A 20 -3.71 -3.39 -13.20
N TYR A 21 -2.60 -3.69 -13.89
CA TYR A 21 -2.50 -4.86 -14.75
C TYR A 21 -2.72 -6.15 -13.96
N SER A 22 -2.04 -6.32 -12.82
CA SER A 22 -2.20 -7.50 -11.97
C SER A 22 -3.64 -7.69 -11.46
N ALA A 23 -4.30 -6.60 -11.02
CA ALA A 23 -5.68 -6.64 -10.57
C ALA A 23 -6.66 -7.00 -11.70
N LYS A 24 -6.42 -6.47 -12.92
CA LYS A 24 -7.19 -6.80 -14.12
C LYS A 24 -7.01 -8.27 -14.50
N HIS A 25 -5.79 -8.79 -14.46
CA HIS A 25 -5.49 -10.20 -14.72
C HIS A 25 -6.15 -11.14 -13.73
N LEU A 26 -6.25 -10.75 -12.46
CA LEU A 26 -6.95 -11.49 -11.42
C LEU A 26 -8.47 -11.27 -11.44
N ASN A 27 -8.99 -10.42 -12.35
CA ASN A 27 -10.38 -9.99 -12.40
C ASN A 27 -10.90 -9.47 -11.03
N MET A 28 -10.04 -8.76 -10.30
CA MET A 28 -10.33 -8.23 -8.98
C MET A 28 -10.34 -6.71 -9.00
N ARG A 29 -11.24 -6.11 -8.20
CA ARG A 29 -11.19 -4.69 -7.87
C ARG A 29 -10.29 -4.49 -6.66
N LEU A 30 -9.22 -3.72 -6.82
CA LEU A 30 -8.33 -3.35 -5.73
C LEU A 30 -8.76 -2.04 -5.08
N ASP A 31 -8.95 -2.08 -3.76
CA ASP A 31 -9.15 -0.89 -2.93
C ASP A 31 -7.80 -0.46 -2.36
N TYR A 32 -7.22 0.58 -2.95
CA TYR A 32 -5.91 1.12 -2.56
C TYR A 32 -5.88 1.67 -1.13
N LEU A 33 -6.99 2.21 -0.64
CA LEU A 33 -7.06 2.74 0.72
C LEU A 33 -7.00 1.61 1.74
N LYS A 34 -7.74 0.52 1.50
CA LYS A 34 -7.67 -0.68 2.33
C LYS A 34 -6.29 -1.33 2.26
N LEU A 35 -5.69 -1.39 1.08
CA LEU A 35 -4.33 -1.91 0.90
C LEU A 35 -3.32 -1.10 1.72
N CYS A 36 -3.32 0.23 1.59
CA CYS A 36 -2.41 1.11 2.34
C CYS A 36 -2.58 0.96 3.86
N ARG A 37 -3.83 0.87 4.35
CA ARG A 37 -4.10 0.61 5.79
C ARG A 37 -3.55 -0.75 6.23
N LYS A 38 -3.73 -1.79 5.40
CA LYS A 38 -3.25 -3.13 5.71
C LYS A 38 -1.71 -3.20 5.73
N LEU A 39 -1.06 -2.54 4.77
CA LEU A 39 0.41 -2.47 4.67
C LEU A 39 1.03 -1.63 5.79
N ALA A 40 0.36 -0.56 6.21
CA ALA A 40 0.79 0.27 7.33
C ALA A 40 0.72 -0.49 8.66
N GLY A 41 -0.32 -1.31 8.86
CA GLY A 41 -0.50 -2.09 10.09
C GLY A 41 -0.60 -1.17 11.32
N PRO A 42 0.13 -1.43 12.43
CA PRO A 42 0.08 -0.59 13.61
C PRO A 42 0.86 0.73 13.45
N ARG A 43 1.66 0.87 12.37
CA ARG A 43 2.58 1.99 12.16
C ARG A 43 1.84 3.21 11.62
N ARG A 44 2.36 4.40 11.90
CA ARG A 44 1.81 5.65 11.38
C ARG A 44 2.17 5.83 9.90
N LEU A 45 1.17 5.74 9.02
CA LEU A 45 1.30 6.06 7.60
C LEU A 45 1.56 7.56 7.44
N VAL A 46 2.77 7.91 7.01
CA VAL A 46 3.16 9.31 6.77
C VAL A 46 2.69 9.76 5.38
N ARG A 47 2.84 8.90 4.38
CA ARG A 47 2.43 9.17 3.01
C ARG A 47 2.29 7.89 2.20
N SER A 48 1.36 7.90 1.25
CA SER A 48 1.29 6.93 0.17
C SER A 48 1.47 7.64 -1.16
N TYR A 49 2.38 7.16 -2.00
CA TYR A 49 2.55 7.62 -3.37
C TYR A 49 2.04 6.56 -4.33
N PHE A 50 1.23 7.00 -5.27
CA PHE A 50 0.70 6.17 -6.35
C PHE A 50 1.25 6.73 -7.66
N TYR A 51 2.09 5.95 -8.33
CA TYR A 51 2.68 6.32 -9.61
C TYR A 51 1.76 5.88 -10.73
N THR A 52 1.23 6.85 -11.46
CA THR A 52 0.59 6.65 -12.76
C THR A 52 1.61 7.00 -13.83
N ALA A 53 1.91 6.08 -14.74
CA ALA A 53 2.66 6.43 -15.97
C ALA A 53 1.69 6.95 -17.04
#